data_AF-A0A397DIQ5-F1
#
_entry.id   AF-A0A397DIQ5-F1
#
_cell.length_a   1.000
_cell.length_b   1.000
_cell.length_c   1.000
_cell.angle_alpha   90.00
_cell.angle_beta   90.00
_cell.angle_gamma   90.00
#
_symmetry.space_group_name_H-M   'P 1'
#
loop_
_entity.id
_entity.type
_entity.pdbx_description
1 polymer ?
#
loop_
_entity_poly.entity_id
_entity_poly.type
_entity_poly.pdbx_seq_one_letter_code
_entity_poly.pdbx_strand_id
1 'polypeptide(L)'
;VRSLFRSSIIVQGKALINIVQSIANGVNSADAIANVVELAYRHNQYGVKMQYYNVLGRVLLEVLRDCTGHELWTNELDVGWRTVYAYMMTTMAPILYHGVTHPTERDKAMAKRGRYRHNMKRKRYSSVQPVAVLLNSLLPKSSASDCPVKQLAWREPPS
;
A
#
# COMPACT_ATOMS: atom_id res chain seq x y z
N VAL A 1 -4.98 7.29 -19.22
CA VAL A 1 -4.49 8.16 -18.11
C VAL A 1 -4.45 9.65 -18.46
N ARG A 2 -4.27 10.06 -19.73
CA ARG A 2 -4.17 11.48 -20.14
C ARG A 2 -5.32 12.38 -19.64
N SER A 3 -6.55 11.87 -19.62
CA SER A 3 -7.73 12.60 -19.12
C SER A 3 -7.76 12.83 -17.60
N LEU A 4 -6.92 12.13 -16.82
CA LEU A 4 -6.78 12.34 -15.37
C LEU A 4 -5.97 13.61 -15.06
N PHE A 5 -5.17 14.07 -16.02
CA PHE A 5 -4.30 15.23 -15.88
C PHE A 5 -5.04 16.48 -16.37
N ARG A 6 -5.96 16.99 -15.55
CA ARG A 6 -6.86 18.12 -15.88
C ARG A 6 -6.20 19.51 -15.87
N SER A 7 -4.93 19.59 -15.49
CA SER A 7 -4.15 20.83 -15.45
C SER A 7 -2.90 20.69 -16.32
N SER A 8 -2.16 21.79 -16.53
CA SER A 8 -0.89 21.69 -17.26
C SER A 8 0.09 20.78 -16.53
N ILE A 9 0.96 20.12 -17.31
CA ILE A 9 2.03 19.25 -16.81
C ILE A 9 2.93 19.96 -15.80
N ILE A 10 3.12 21.28 -15.96
CA ILE A 10 3.93 22.13 -15.08
C ILE A 10 3.29 22.24 -13.69
N VAL A 11 1.97 22.46 -13.61
CA VAL A 11 1.24 22.57 -12.33
C VAL A 11 1.25 21.23 -11.59
N GLN A 12 1.12 20.13 -12.31
CA GLN A 12 1.14 18.79 -11.73
C GLN A 12 2.54 18.39 -11.25
N GLY A 13 3.58 18.73 -12.01
CA GLY A 13 4.97 18.53 -11.59
C GLY A 13 5.29 19.26 -10.29
N LYS A 14 4.87 20.53 -10.17
CA LYS A 14 5.01 21.31 -8.91
C LYS A 14 4.28 20.67 -7.74
N ALA A 15 3.05 20.20 -7.95
CA ALA A 15 2.29 19.53 -6.89
C ALA A 15 2.98 18.25 -6.41
N LEU A 16 3.49 17.43 -7.34
CA LEU A 16 4.24 16.21 -7.01
C LEU A 16 5.49 16.53 -6.21
N ILE A 17 6.32 17.48 -6.68
CA ILE A 17 7.54 17.90 -5.98
C ILE A 17 7.21 18.41 -4.58
N ASN A 18 6.18 19.25 -4.42
CA ASN A 18 5.79 19.79 -3.10
C ASN A 18 5.36 18.69 -2.12
N ILE A 19 4.64 17.66 -2.60
CA ILE A 19 4.23 16.53 -1.75
C ILE A 19 5.48 15.72 -1.34
N VAL A 20 6.33 15.42 -2.31
CA VAL A 20 7.57 14.67 -2.11
C VAL A 20 8.51 15.41 -1.14
N GLN A 21 8.68 16.72 -1.30
CA GLN A 21 9.43 17.59 -0.39
C GLN A 21 8.78 17.68 0.99
N SER A 22 7.46 17.79 1.09
CA SER A 22 6.75 17.81 2.38
C SER A 22 6.99 16.53 3.18
N ILE A 23 7.18 15.39 2.50
CA ILE A 23 7.43 14.11 3.15
C ILE A 23 8.92 13.94 3.45
N ALA A 24 9.80 14.29 2.51
CA ALA A 24 11.24 14.24 2.69
C ALA A 24 11.71 15.18 3.82
N ASN A 25 11.09 16.35 3.95
CA ASN A 25 11.39 17.35 4.99
C ASN A 25 10.57 17.14 6.27
N GLY A 26 9.54 16.30 6.21
CA GLY A 26 8.49 16.20 7.23
C GLY A 26 8.09 14.76 7.49
N VAL A 27 9.06 13.90 7.79
CA VAL A 27 8.79 12.50 8.14
C VAL A 27 8.06 12.36 9.48
N ASN A 28 7.91 13.45 10.25
CA ASN A 28 7.38 13.41 11.61
C ASN A 28 6.38 14.51 11.98
N SER A 29 5.89 15.32 11.03
CA SER A 29 4.87 16.33 11.35
C SER A 29 3.46 15.79 11.06
N ALA A 30 2.53 16.00 12.00
CA ALA A 30 1.12 15.63 11.83
C ALA A 30 0.50 16.24 10.56
N ASP A 31 1.02 17.40 10.12
CA ASP A 31 0.57 18.11 8.94
C ASP A 31 0.90 17.39 7.63
N ALA A 32 2.05 16.69 7.55
CA ALA A 32 2.43 15.96 6.35
C ALA A 32 1.46 14.79 6.07
N ILE A 33 1.11 14.02 7.10
CA ILE A 33 0.14 12.92 6.99
C ILE A 33 -1.24 13.48 6.60
N ALA A 34 -1.65 14.60 7.22
CA ALA A 34 -2.92 15.23 6.90
C ALA A 34 -3.02 15.64 5.42
N ASN A 35 -1.95 16.21 4.86
CA ASN A 35 -1.90 16.58 3.44
C ASN A 35 -1.97 15.36 2.51
N VAL A 36 -1.29 14.25 2.85
CA VAL A 36 -1.33 13.00 2.07
C VAL A 36 -2.72 12.35 2.13
N VAL A 37 -3.40 12.39 3.27
CA VAL A 37 -4.77 11.90 3.43
C VAL A 37 -5.75 12.69 2.54
N GLU A 38 -5.69 14.03 2.59
CA GLU A 38 -6.53 14.88 1.73
C GLU A 38 -6.24 14.65 0.24
N LEU A 39 -4.97 14.45 -0.11
CA LEU A 39 -4.55 14.09 -1.46
C LEU A 39 -5.19 12.78 -1.93
N ALA A 40 -5.24 11.76 -1.08
CA ALA A 40 -5.81 10.45 -1.43
C ALA A 40 -7.31 10.54 -1.73
N TYR A 41 -8.07 11.31 -0.95
CA TYR A 41 -9.49 11.53 -1.22
C TYR A 41 -9.73 12.28 -2.53
N ARG A 42 -8.90 13.29 -2.86
CA ARG A 42 -8.95 13.95 -4.16
C ARG A 42 -8.66 12.99 -5.32
N HIS A 43 -7.72 12.07 -5.15
CA HIS A 43 -7.43 11.06 -6.18
C HIS A 43 -8.62 10.13 -6.46
N ASN A 44 -9.41 9.77 -5.45
CA ASN A 44 -10.68 9.08 -5.65
C ASN A 44 -11.67 9.93 -6.44
N GLN A 45 -11.82 11.22 -6.11
CA GLN A 45 -12.70 12.14 -6.84
C GLN A 45 -12.29 12.32 -8.31
N TYR A 46 -10.99 12.27 -8.59
CA TYR A 46 -10.47 12.33 -9.95
C TYR A 46 -10.64 11.02 -10.73
N GLY A 47 -11.07 9.93 -10.07
CA GLY A 47 -11.21 8.62 -10.69
C GLY A 47 -9.88 7.91 -10.94
N VAL A 48 -8.83 8.26 -10.18
CA VAL A 48 -7.54 7.57 -10.26
C VAL A 48 -7.71 6.16 -9.69
N LYS A 49 -7.28 5.16 -10.46
CA LYS A 49 -7.37 3.76 -10.05
C LYS A 49 -6.09 3.33 -9.34
N MET A 50 -6.23 2.49 -8.31
CA MET A 50 -5.10 1.92 -7.57
C MET A 50 -4.02 1.28 -8.46
N GLN A 51 -4.43 0.61 -9.54
CA GLN A 51 -3.53 -0.06 -10.48
C GLN A 51 -2.49 0.87 -11.14
N TYR A 52 -2.73 2.18 -11.18
CA TYR A 52 -1.79 3.12 -11.78
C TYR A 52 -0.58 3.43 -10.89
N TYR A 53 -0.67 3.18 -9.58
CA TYR A 53 0.37 3.57 -8.64
C TYR A 53 1.65 2.76 -8.83
N ASN A 54 1.58 1.46 -9.14
CA ASN A 54 2.77 0.65 -9.45
C ASN A 54 3.57 1.21 -10.64
N VAL A 55 2.87 1.66 -11.69
CA VAL A 55 3.53 2.29 -12.86
C VAL A 55 4.08 3.66 -12.47
N LEU A 56 3.31 4.46 -11.73
CA LEU A 56 3.75 5.77 -11.24
C LEU A 56 5.04 5.67 -10.41
N GLY A 57 5.13 4.74 -9.46
CA GLY A 57 6.31 4.59 -8.60
C GLY A 57 7.57 4.23 -9.40
N ARG A 58 7.45 3.36 -10.41
CA ARG A 58 8.58 3.01 -11.30
C ARG A 58 9.05 4.21 -12.11
N VAL A 59 8.13 4.88 -12.80
CA VAL A 59 8.44 6.05 -13.62
C VAL A 59 9.00 7.18 -12.77
N LEU A 60 8.49 7.40 -11.56
CA LEU A 60 9.00 8.41 -10.64
C LEU A 60 10.46 8.15 -10.27
N LEU A 61 10.80 6.91 -9.88
CA LEU A 61 12.18 6.55 -9.51
C LEU A 61 13.14 6.64 -10.70
N GLU A 62 12.68 6.21 -11.88
CA GLU A 62 13.45 6.34 -13.13
C GLU A 62 13.75 7.81 -13.45
N VAL A 63 12.73 8.67 -13.42
CA VAL A 63 12.90 10.11 -13.66
C VAL A 63 13.78 10.77 -12.60
N LEU A 64 13.66 10.39 -11.32
CA LEU A 64 14.52 10.93 -10.26
C LEU A 64 15.98 10.57 -10.50
N ARG A 65 16.28 9.31 -10.84
CA ARG A 65 17.62 8.87 -11.20
C ARG A 65 18.17 9.65 -12.38
N ASP A 66 17.38 9.77 -13.44
CA ASP A 66 17.82 10.44 -14.66
C ASP A 66 18.04 11.95 -14.44
N CYS A 67 17.23 12.60 -13.59
CA CYS A 67 17.40 14.00 -13.21
C CYS A 67 18.57 14.24 -12.25
N THR A 68 18.88 13.29 -11.36
CA THR A 68 20.03 13.36 -10.43
C THR A 68 21.35 13.07 -11.15
N GLY A 69 21.32 12.31 -12.24
CA GLY A 69 22.52 11.80 -12.91
C GLY A 69 22.92 10.44 -12.35
N HIS A 70 23.33 9.53 -13.23
CA HIS A 70 23.65 8.15 -12.87
C HIS A 70 24.84 8.06 -11.91
N GLU A 71 25.81 8.96 -12.05
CA GLU A 71 27.00 9.03 -11.21
C GLU A 71 26.72 9.49 -9.77
N LEU A 72 25.64 10.25 -9.54
CA LEU A 72 25.24 10.73 -8.22
C LEU A 72 24.14 9.86 -7.58
N TRP A 73 23.58 8.90 -8.32
CA TRP A 73 22.53 8.01 -7.83
C TRP A 73 23.11 6.82 -7.07
N THR A 74 23.31 6.98 -5.77
CA THR A 74 23.78 5.90 -4.90
C THR A 74 22.67 4.92 -4.53
N ASN A 75 23.04 3.74 -4.03
CA ASN A 75 22.08 2.74 -3.55
C ASN A 75 21.26 3.27 -2.36
N GLU A 76 21.88 4.04 -1.48
CA GLU A 76 21.23 4.67 -0.33
C GLU A 76 20.16 5.67 -0.79
N LEU A 77 20.44 6.43 -1.86
CA LEU A 77 19.48 7.38 -2.43
C LEU A 77 18.29 6.65 -3.09
N ASP A 78 18.55 5.56 -3.82
CA ASP A 78 17.50 4.70 -4.39
C ASP A 78 16.58 4.14 -3.30
N VAL A 79 17.16 3.56 -2.24
CA VAL A 79 16.42 3.02 -1.10
C VAL A 79 15.66 4.12 -0.36
N GLY A 80 16.25 5.31 -0.18
CA GLY A 80 15.60 6.46 0.45
C GLY A 80 14.34 6.88 -0.31
N TRP A 81 14.42 7.06 -1.63
CA TRP A 81 13.28 7.44 -2.44
C TRP A 81 12.20 6.35 -2.51
N ARG A 82 12.59 5.08 -2.57
CA ARG A 82 11.63 3.95 -2.47
C ARG A 82 10.90 3.96 -1.13
N THR A 83 11.60 4.27 -0.05
CA THR A 83 11.03 4.35 1.30
C THR A 83 10.02 5.49 1.40
N VAL A 84 10.34 6.68 0.88
CA VAL A 84 9.41 7.81 0.79
C VAL A 84 8.15 7.43 0.01
N TYR A 85 8.31 6.81 -1.15
CA TYR A 85 7.18 6.37 -1.96
C TYR A 85 6.33 5.30 -1.25
N ALA A 86 6.96 4.32 -0.61
CA ALA A 86 6.26 3.29 0.15
C ALA A 86 5.49 3.89 1.35
N TYR A 87 6.06 4.87 2.03
CA TYR A 87 5.41 5.60 3.11
C TYR A 87 4.15 6.35 2.63
N MET A 88 4.24 7.03 1.47
CA MET A 88 3.06 7.64 0.83
C MET A 88 1.98 6.60 0.56
N MET A 89 2.37 5.48 -0.06
CA MET A 89 1.43 4.44 -0.43
C MET A 89 0.79 3.78 0.79
N THR A 90 1.51 3.64 1.89
CA THR A 90 0.95 3.12 3.16
C THR A 90 -0.18 4.02 3.68
N THR A 91 -0.06 5.33 3.49
CA THR A 91 -1.10 6.31 3.88
C THR A 91 -2.25 6.37 2.87
N MET A 92 -1.95 6.40 1.57
CA MET A 92 -2.96 6.57 0.54
C MET A 92 -3.74 5.28 0.24
N ALA A 93 -3.09 4.12 0.27
CA ALA A 93 -3.68 2.88 -0.23
C ALA A 93 -4.99 2.47 0.44
N PRO A 94 -5.17 2.57 1.77
CA PRO A 94 -6.46 2.25 2.40
C PRO A 94 -7.60 3.13 1.88
N ILE A 95 -7.35 4.43 1.65
CA ILE A 95 -8.34 5.39 1.13
C ILE A 95 -8.66 5.08 -0.33
N LEU A 96 -7.62 4.85 -1.14
CA LEU A 96 -7.76 4.58 -2.57
C LEU A 96 -8.45 3.24 -2.82
N TYR A 97 -8.17 2.21 -2.02
CA TYR A 97 -8.78 0.89 -2.15
C TYR A 97 -10.28 0.93 -1.89
N HIS A 98 -10.72 1.72 -0.90
CA HIS A 98 -12.13 1.88 -0.59
C HIS A 98 -12.87 2.83 -1.54
N GLY A 99 -12.15 3.62 -2.36
CA GLY A 99 -12.75 4.46 -3.40
C GLY A 99 -13.69 5.55 -2.88
N VAL A 100 -13.59 5.94 -1.61
CA VAL A 100 -14.47 6.96 -1.00
C VAL A 100 -14.18 8.31 -1.63
N THR A 101 -15.19 8.93 -2.25
CA THR A 101 -15.10 10.23 -2.93
C THR A 101 -15.59 11.40 -2.08
N HIS A 102 -16.46 11.12 -1.10
CA HIS A 102 -17.06 12.12 -0.20
C HIS A 102 -16.89 11.65 1.26
N PRO A 103 -15.68 11.75 1.83
CA PRO A 103 -15.44 11.35 3.20
C PRO A 103 -16.14 12.28 4.18
N THR A 104 -16.64 11.74 5.29
CA THR A 104 -17.10 12.57 6.42
C THR A 104 -15.90 13.16 7.16
N GLU A 105 -16.11 14.23 7.94
CA GLU A 105 -15.06 14.79 8.80
C GLU A 105 -14.51 13.77 9.79
N ARG A 106 -15.35 12.85 10.25
CA ARG A 106 -14.93 11.71 11.08
C ARG A 106 -13.96 10.79 10.32
N ASP A 107 -14.24 10.47 9.06
CA ASP A 107 -13.38 9.61 8.24
C ASP A 107 -12.01 10.26 8.00
N LYS A 108 -11.99 11.57 7.71
CA LYS A 108 -10.73 12.34 7.61
C LYS A 108 -9.95 12.34 8.92
N ALA A 109 -10.61 12.63 10.05
CA ALA A 109 -9.97 12.65 11.37
C ALA A 109 -9.41 11.28 11.80
N MET A 110 -10.06 10.18 11.39
CA MET A 110 -9.51 8.83 11.62
C MET A 110 -8.31 8.56 10.72
N ALA A 111 -8.41 8.86 9.43
CA ALA A 111 -7.33 8.64 8.46
C ALA A 111 -6.05 9.40 8.82
N LYS A 112 -6.18 10.63 9.33
CA LYS A 112 -5.04 11.43 9.86
C LYS A 112 -4.28 10.76 11.00
N ARG A 113 -4.91 9.82 11.72
CA ARG A 113 -4.30 9.02 12.79
C ARG A 113 -3.91 7.61 12.32
N GLY A 114 -3.88 7.38 11.01
CA GLY A 114 -3.61 6.06 10.42
C GLY A 114 -4.72 5.03 10.63
N ARG A 115 -5.95 5.46 10.98
CA ARG A 115 -7.10 4.57 11.20
C ARG A 115 -8.07 4.65 10.04
N TYR A 116 -8.49 3.50 9.51
CA TYR A 116 -9.40 3.42 8.37
C TYR A 116 -10.59 2.52 8.69
N ARG A 117 -11.78 2.87 8.18
CA ARG A 117 -12.97 2.02 8.33
C ARG A 117 -12.91 0.89 7.31
N HIS A 118 -12.83 -0.33 7.80
CA HIS A 118 -13.05 -1.52 6.96
C HIS A 118 -14.51 -1.94 7.05
N ASN A 119 -15.26 -1.78 5.96
CA ASN A 119 -16.60 -2.36 5.85
C ASN A 119 -16.47 -3.79 5.30
N MET A 120 -16.12 -4.72 6.18
CA MET A 120 -16.04 -6.14 5.83
C MET A 120 -17.44 -6.73 5.85
N LYS A 121 -18.10 -6.81 4.68
CA LYS A 121 -19.26 -7.70 4.53
C LYS A 121 -18.74 -9.13 4.66
N ARG A 122 -18.87 -9.74 5.84
CA ARG A 122 -18.64 -11.18 6.01
C ARG A 122 -19.60 -11.92 5.10
N LYS A 123 -19.12 -12.35 3.93
CA LYS A 123 -19.82 -13.36 3.15
C LYS A 123 -19.66 -14.64 3.97
N ARG A 124 -20.70 -15.01 4.73
CA ARG A 124 -20.79 -16.36 5.29
C ARG A 124 -20.77 -17.28 4.09
N TYR A 125 -19.61 -17.85 3.78
CA TYR A 125 -19.60 -19.07 2.99
C TYR A 125 -20.43 -20.07 3.80
N SER A 126 -21.45 -20.65 3.16
CA SER A 126 -22.14 -21.81 3.73
C SER A 126 -21.05 -22.78 4.15
N SER A 127 -21.13 -23.30 5.37
CA SER A 127 -20.20 -24.33 5.85
C SER A 127 -20.10 -25.38 4.75
N VAL A 128 -18.91 -25.55 4.17
CA VAL A 128 -18.66 -26.66 3.26
C VAL A 128 -18.83 -27.89 4.14
N GLN A 129 -19.95 -28.58 3.98
CA GLN A 129 -20.14 -29.88 4.60
C GLN A 129 -18.95 -30.72 4.12
N PRO A 130 -18.17 -31.34 5.01
CA PRO A 130 -17.18 -32.30 4.56
C PRO A 130 -17.94 -33.32 3.73
N VAL A 131 -17.57 -33.47 2.46
CA VAL A 131 -18.02 -34.64 1.70
C VAL A 131 -17.52 -35.81 2.52
N ALA A 132 -18.44 -36.64 3.03
CA ALA A 132 -18.13 -37.88 3.70
C ALA A 132 -17.56 -38.86 2.67
N VAL A 133 -16.40 -38.52 2.10
CA VAL A 133 -15.51 -39.52 1.54
C VAL A 133 -15.07 -40.32 2.74
N LEU A 134 -15.30 -41.62 2.68
CA LEU A 134 -14.81 -42.61 3.64
C LEU A 134 -13.28 -42.49 3.74
N LEU A 135 -12.81 -41.56 4.59
CA LEU A 135 -11.40 -41.21 4.78
C LEU A 135 -10.58 -42.42 5.24
N ASN A 136 -11.26 -43.43 5.78
CA ASN A 136 -10.70 -44.71 6.21
C ASN A 136 -10.21 -45.59 5.05
N SER A 137 -10.54 -45.28 3.80
CA SER A 137 -10.12 -46.05 2.63
C SER A 137 -8.90 -45.48 1.90
N LEU A 138 -8.47 -44.24 2.23
CA LEU A 138 -7.40 -43.53 1.52
C LEU A 138 -6.19 -43.19 2.41
N LEU A 139 -6.22 -43.50 3.70
CA LEU A 139 -5.12 -43.25 4.63
C LEU A 139 -4.57 -44.58 5.18
N PRO A 140 -3.25 -44.84 5.09
CA PRO A 140 -2.66 -45.95 5.80
C PRO A 140 -2.78 -45.70 7.31
N LYS A 141 -3.08 -46.76 8.07
CA LYS A 141 -3.23 -46.69 9.53
C LYS A 141 -1.89 -46.28 10.16
N SER A 142 -1.71 -44.99 10.45
CA SER A 142 -0.61 -44.52 11.30
C SER A 142 -1.11 -44.23 12.70
N SER A 143 -0.38 -44.73 13.69
CA SER A 143 -0.59 -44.47 15.11
C SER A 143 -0.37 -42.98 15.43
N ALA A 144 -1.13 -42.48 16.39
CA ALA A 144 -1.36 -41.06 16.71
C ALA A 144 -0.15 -40.26 17.28
N SER A 145 1.07 -40.46 16.79
CA SER A 145 2.26 -39.77 17.32
C SER A 145 3.10 -39.00 16.30
N ASP A 146 2.67 -38.84 15.04
CA ASP A 146 3.43 -38.04 14.08
C ASP A 146 2.54 -37.09 13.27
N CYS A 147 2.49 -35.83 13.70
CA CYS A 147 1.89 -34.73 12.95
C CYS A 147 3.03 -33.87 12.38
N PRO A 148 3.24 -33.82 11.05
CA PRO A 148 4.44 -33.24 10.45
C PRO A 148 4.49 -31.71 10.53
N VAL A 149 3.46 -31.05 11.09
CA VAL A 149 3.35 -29.59 11.21
C VAL A 149 3.82 -29.11 12.60
N LYS A 150 4.87 -29.71 13.16
CA LYS A 150 5.47 -29.22 14.42
C LYS A 150 6.97 -28.89 14.34
N GLN A 151 7.61 -28.94 13.18
CA GLN A 151 9.06 -28.72 13.07
C GLN A 151 9.53 -27.52 12.25
N LEU A 152 8.64 -26.60 11.84
CA LEU A 152 9.07 -25.33 11.26
C LEU A 152 8.94 -24.21 12.30
N ALA A 153 9.66 -24.38 13.42
CA ALA A 153 9.97 -23.31 14.34
C ALA A 153 11.25 -22.61 13.86
N TRP A 154 11.14 -21.29 13.74
CA TRP A 154 12.16 -20.29 13.41
C TRP A 154 13.55 -20.62 13.94
N ARG A 155 14.56 -20.72 13.05
CA ARG A 155 15.97 -20.62 13.45
C ARG A 155 16.41 -19.15 13.33
N GLU A 156 16.96 -18.61 14.41
CA GLU A 156 17.68 -17.33 14.40
C GLU A 156 18.98 -17.44 13.58
N PRO A 157 19.45 -16.33 12.94
CA PRO A 157 20.71 -16.34 12.20
C PRO A 157 21.92 -16.21 13.14
N PRO A 158 23.05 -16.88 12.86
CA PRO A 158 24.23 -16.80 13.71
C PRO A 158 25.04 -15.51 13.48
N SER A 159 25.79 -15.14 14.53
CA SER A 159 26.60 -13.94 14.75
C SER A 159 27.64 -13.60 13.70
#